data_AF-U4QNQ0-F1
#
_entry.id   AF-U4QNQ0-F1
#
_cell.length_a   1.000
_cell.length_b   1.000
_cell.length_c   1.000
_cell.angle_alpha   90.00
_cell.angle_beta   90.00
_cell.angle_gamma   90.00
#
_symmetry.space_group_name_H-M   'P 1'
#
loop_
_entity.id
_entity.type
_entity.pdbx_description
1 polymer ?
#
loop_
_entity_poly.entity_id
_entity_poly.type
_entity_poly.pdbx_seq_one_letter_code
_entity_poly.pdbx_strand_id
1 'polypeptide(L)'
;MKRRTTLLLSSAVTIAALFSFNSKVQAAADPTIKATNYNMTVKLNTRKNQLTEKVTMHVVNNGNEPVKNLLVRNIASGVLKYDHKHFKATRNATTSVKSISSDGQKLSYTTGKDKSNLFVNKNLNAGESTDLTVNVVTGVPKRQDRFGYQNINGGKVYNLSFCFPYLSDYRNGKWNYHPYYDAGENRNSAVSNFHVSFFAPKSYKVAASGQSTTKNGKTTITANNMREVAIAASNKFKVDHAYANGVRINDYYLASKNSKQYNKLALMTAQDSFHIFTKKIGKYPYKEIDITEGLLGKDTGGMEYPGLIMIDASGFLQKKHPLDRYNELTEDVSHEVGHQWFYGTVGSDEYMEPWLDEGLTNLLENGVYDLTYTKSKAYCAKLMHSKFYTRKNVKRANKILKENANQFINKNQKASYINYPVNNPPKGVDTEDMAYELGMDFPAVLKVAMGETKFFDALHDYYQTYYLKQATTQDFLNIIRKYDNSKKVNNVINKFIDPKYLSE
;
A
#
# COMPACT_ATOMS: atom_id res chain seq x y z
N MET A 1 74.86 21.29 -3.06
CA MET A 1 73.74 20.91 -3.96
C MET A 1 72.64 20.27 -3.11
N LYS A 2 71.42 20.81 -3.21
CA LYS A 2 70.13 20.32 -2.67
C LYS A 2 69.88 20.35 -1.14
N ARG A 3 69.07 21.35 -0.77
CA ARG A 3 68.27 21.51 0.45
C ARG A 3 67.51 20.23 0.80
N ARG A 4 67.58 19.81 2.06
CA ARG A 4 66.64 18.87 2.68
C ARG A 4 65.39 19.65 3.07
N THR A 5 64.28 19.39 2.39
CA THR A 5 62.96 19.93 2.74
C THR A 5 62.33 19.01 3.77
N THR A 6 62.26 19.48 5.00
CA THR A 6 61.48 18.90 6.09
C THR A 6 60.00 19.14 5.80
N LEU A 7 59.23 18.09 5.53
CA LEU A 7 57.76 18.19 5.45
C LEU A 7 57.18 17.77 6.80
N LEU A 8 56.80 18.76 7.60
CA LEU A 8 55.96 18.60 8.77
C LEU A 8 54.54 18.24 8.30
N LEU A 9 54.09 17.01 8.61
CA LEU A 9 52.66 16.69 8.61
C LEU A 9 52.02 17.40 9.81
N SER A 10 51.41 18.55 9.56
CA SER A 10 50.43 19.14 10.47
C SER A 10 49.10 18.39 10.30
N SER A 11 48.79 17.57 11.28
CA SER A 11 47.46 17.01 11.51
C SER A 11 46.47 18.14 11.80
N ALA A 12 45.81 18.63 10.75
CA ALA A 12 44.64 19.49 10.88
C ALA A 12 43.43 18.61 11.26
N VAL A 13 43.18 18.55 12.57
CA VAL A 13 41.94 18.04 13.16
C VAL A 13 40.79 18.86 12.58
N THR A 14 40.07 18.29 11.61
CA THR A 14 38.79 18.85 11.17
C THR A 14 37.77 18.43 12.22
N ILE A 15 37.47 19.36 13.13
CA ILE A 15 36.37 19.23 14.08
C ILE A 15 35.08 19.20 13.24
N ALA A 16 34.62 18.01 12.91
CA ALA A 16 33.25 17.78 12.53
C ALA A 16 32.42 18.11 13.78
N ALA A 17 31.83 19.29 13.80
CA ALA A 17 30.76 19.61 14.74
C ALA A 17 29.58 18.68 14.43
N LEU A 18 29.62 17.49 15.03
CA LEU A 18 28.46 16.64 15.24
C LEU A 18 27.50 17.45 16.09
N PHE A 19 26.58 18.17 15.44
CA PHE A 19 25.34 18.54 16.09
C PHE A 19 24.63 17.24 16.43
N SER A 20 24.88 16.73 17.63
CA SER A 20 24.07 15.72 18.27
C SER A 20 22.72 16.34 18.63
N PHE A 21 21.85 16.51 17.63
CA PHE A 21 20.42 16.49 17.86
C PHE A 21 20.02 15.05 18.16
N ASN A 22 20.18 14.69 19.42
CA ASN A 22 19.69 13.42 19.96
C ASN A 22 18.21 13.60 20.32
N SER A 23 17.35 13.81 19.32
CA SER A 23 15.98 13.32 19.41
C SER A 23 16.03 11.95 18.74
N LYS A 24 16.19 10.89 19.53
CA LYS A 24 15.90 9.54 19.04
C LYS A 24 14.48 9.60 18.52
N VAL A 25 14.34 9.62 17.19
CA VAL A 25 13.05 9.52 16.53
C VAL A 25 12.58 8.10 16.83
N GLN A 26 11.67 8.00 17.80
CA GLN A 26 11.07 6.73 18.17
C GLN A 26 10.06 6.41 17.09
N ALA A 27 10.39 5.48 16.19
CA ALA A 27 9.44 5.04 15.19
C ALA A 27 8.13 4.57 15.84
N ALA A 28 6.99 4.68 15.14
CA ALA A 28 5.76 4.03 15.58
C ALA A 28 6.08 2.59 16.01
N ALA A 29 5.93 2.31 17.31
CA ALA A 29 6.39 1.05 17.87
C ALA A 29 5.65 -0.11 17.18
N ASP A 30 6.39 -1.13 16.74
CA ASP A 30 5.81 -2.39 16.27
C ASP A 30 4.71 -2.84 17.25
N PRO A 31 3.61 -3.46 16.78
CA PRO A 31 2.53 -3.86 17.66
C PRO A 31 3.06 -4.69 18.80
N THR A 32 2.63 -4.34 20.01
CA THR A 32 3.03 -5.05 21.21
C THR A 32 2.52 -6.48 21.17
N ILE A 33 1.29 -6.69 20.69
CA ILE A 33 0.76 -8.02 20.36
C ILE A 33 0.78 -8.16 18.84
N LYS A 34 1.48 -9.17 18.34
CA LYS A 34 1.74 -9.34 16.91
C LYS A 34 1.55 -10.78 16.49
N ALA A 35 0.90 -10.99 15.35
CA ALA A 35 0.95 -12.26 14.66
C ALA A 35 2.23 -12.27 13.80
N THR A 36 3.20 -13.12 14.10
CA THR A 36 4.48 -13.15 13.37
C THR A 36 4.43 -14.08 12.17
N ASN A 37 3.57 -15.10 12.23
CA ASN A 37 3.39 -16.10 11.18
C ASN A 37 1.92 -16.43 10.97
N TYR A 38 1.55 -16.63 9.70
CA TYR A 38 0.25 -17.09 9.24
C TYR A 38 0.45 -18.36 8.42
N ASN A 39 -0.19 -19.46 8.84
CA ASN A 39 -0.29 -20.69 8.06
C ASN A 39 -1.74 -20.85 7.60
N MET A 40 -1.95 -20.80 6.29
CA MET A 40 -3.29 -20.71 5.70
C MET A 40 -3.57 -21.87 4.76
N THR A 41 -4.75 -22.45 4.86
CA THR A 41 -5.32 -23.33 3.85
C THR A 41 -6.62 -22.72 3.37
N VAL A 42 -6.66 -22.34 2.09
CA VAL A 42 -7.81 -21.66 1.48
C VAL A 42 -8.28 -22.48 0.29
N LYS A 43 -9.56 -22.81 0.22
CA LYS A 43 -10.15 -23.58 -0.89
C LYS A 43 -11.25 -22.77 -1.56
N LEU A 44 -11.09 -22.49 -2.85
CA LEU A 44 -12.09 -21.83 -3.67
C LEU A 44 -13.01 -22.85 -4.37
N ASN A 45 -14.28 -22.85 -4.01
CA ASN A 45 -15.34 -23.55 -4.72
C ASN A 45 -15.98 -22.63 -5.75
N THR A 46 -15.61 -22.77 -7.03
CA THR A 46 -16.07 -21.90 -8.12
C THR A 46 -17.50 -22.17 -8.59
N ARG A 47 -18.08 -23.32 -8.21
CA ARG A 47 -19.49 -23.64 -8.46
C ARG A 47 -20.40 -22.92 -7.47
N LYS A 48 -20.00 -22.88 -6.19
CA LYS A 48 -20.74 -22.19 -5.11
C LYS A 48 -20.34 -20.72 -4.94
N ASN A 49 -19.22 -20.30 -5.55
CA ASN A 49 -18.55 -19.02 -5.27
C ASN A 49 -18.32 -18.84 -3.77
N GLN A 50 -17.54 -19.73 -3.19
CA GLN A 50 -17.35 -19.79 -1.74
C GLN A 50 -15.92 -20.22 -1.40
N LEU A 51 -15.37 -19.62 -0.35
CA LEU A 51 -14.12 -19.98 0.28
C LEU A 51 -14.37 -20.87 1.51
N THR A 52 -13.50 -21.86 1.69
CA THR A 52 -13.30 -22.54 2.98
C THR A 52 -11.89 -22.25 3.43
N GLU A 53 -11.77 -21.69 4.62
CA GLU A 53 -10.57 -21.03 5.10
C GLU A 53 -10.19 -21.62 6.46
N LYS A 54 -8.95 -22.06 6.59
CA LYS A 54 -8.30 -22.37 7.86
C LYS A 54 -7.09 -21.45 7.98
N VAL A 55 -7.13 -20.52 8.92
CA VAL A 55 -6.05 -19.56 9.18
C VAL A 55 -5.50 -19.83 10.57
N THR A 56 -4.23 -20.21 10.67
CA THR A 56 -3.51 -20.35 11.94
C THR A 56 -2.52 -19.20 12.07
N MET A 57 -2.66 -18.43 13.15
CA MET A 57 -1.84 -17.26 13.45
C MET A 57 -0.96 -17.59 14.65
N HIS A 58 0.36 -17.49 14.50
CA HIS A 58 1.28 -17.52 15.63
C HIS A 58 1.35 -16.13 16.25
N VAL A 59 0.73 -15.96 17.41
CA VAL A 59 0.58 -14.67 18.09
C VAL A 59 1.55 -14.60 19.26
N VAL A 60 2.27 -13.49 19.38
CA VAL A 60 3.25 -13.23 20.43
C VAL A 60 2.89 -11.95 21.17
N ASN A 61 3.01 -11.96 22.50
CA ASN A 61 3.00 -10.76 23.32
C ASN A 61 4.45 -10.28 23.55
N ASN A 62 4.88 -9.29 22.77
CA ASN A 62 6.19 -8.64 22.90
C ASN A 62 6.20 -7.49 23.93
N GLY A 63 5.10 -7.33 24.68
CA GLY A 63 4.97 -6.31 25.71
C GLY A 63 5.45 -6.75 27.07
N ASN A 64 5.32 -5.80 28.00
CA ASN A 64 5.63 -6.02 29.41
C ASN A 64 4.39 -6.33 30.25
N GLU A 65 3.19 -6.21 29.65
CA GLU A 65 1.90 -6.38 30.33
C GLU A 65 1.10 -7.51 29.69
N PRO A 66 0.27 -8.23 30.47
CA PRO A 66 -0.64 -9.23 29.92
C PRO A 66 -1.77 -8.57 29.11
N VAL A 67 -2.18 -9.21 28.03
CA VAL A 67 -3.38 -8.81 27.28
C VAL A 67 -4.53 -9.77 27.57
N LYS A 68 -5.71 -9.18 27.81
CA LYS A 68 -6.96 -9.93 27.94
C LYS A 68 -7.72 -9.90 26.63
N ASN A 69 -8.19 -11.07 26.20
CA ASN A 69 -8.88 -11.30 24.94
C ASN A 69 -8.10 -10.85 23.70
N LEU A 70 -7.60 -11.81 22.92
CA LEU A 70 -7.07 -11.53 21.59
C LEU A 70 -8.19 -11.05 20.65
N LEU A 71 -7.92 -10.03 19.84
CA LEU A 71 -8.89 -9.54 18.85
C LEU A 71 -8.57 -10.07 17.46
N VAL A 72 -9.43 -10.96 16.97
CA VAL A 72 -9.43 -11.42 15.57
C VAL A 72 -10.42 -10.60 14.77
N ARG A 73 -10.03 -10.26 13.54
CA ARG A 73 -10.85 -9.54 12.57
C ARG A 73 -11.30 -10.49 11.47
N ASN A 74 -12.62 -10.63 11.31
CA ASN A 74 -13.24 -11.21 10.12
C ASN A 74 -13.88 -10.09 9.28
N ILE A 75 -13.03 -9.31 8.61
CA ILE A 75 -13.44 -8.09 7.89
C ILE A 75 -14.49 -8.34 6.81
N ALA A 76 -14.55 -9.56 6.25
CA ALA A 76 -15.62 -9.97 5.34
C ALA A 76 -17.03 -9.73 5.91
N SER A 77 -17.21 -9.80 7.23
CA SER A 77 -18.51 -9.52 7.85
C SER A 77 -18.92 -8.05 7.72
N GLY A 78 -17.97 -7.12 7.71
CA GLY A 78 -18.22 -5.70 7.45
C GLY A 78 -18.44 -5.47 5.96
N VAL A 79 -17.50 -5.93 5.14
CA VAL A 79 -17.48 -5.74 3.68
C VAL A 79 -18.76 -6.25 3.00
N LEU A 80 -19.27 -7.43 3.41
CA LEU A 80 -20.48 -8.02 2.80
C LEU A 80 -21.79 -7.31 3.17
N LYS A 81 -21.81 -6.60 4.31
CA LYS A 81 -22.98 -5.86 4.78
C LYS A 81 -22.96 -4.39 4.41
N TYR A 82 -21.82 -3.92 3.91
CA TYR A 82 -21.60 -2.53 3.58
C TYR A 82 -22.51 -2.11 2.42
N ASP A 83 -23.29 -1.04 2.62
CA ASP A 83 -24.23 -0.47 1.66
C ASP A 83 -24.05 1.04 1.64
N HIS A 84 -23.56 1.58 0.53
CA HIS A 84 -23.23 3.00 0.41
C HIS A 84 -23.33 3.46 -1.04
N LYS A 85 -23.01 4.73 -1.29
CA LYS A 85 -23.20 5.37 -2.61
C LYS A 85 -22.52 4.60 -3.75
N HIS A 86 -21.32 4.06 -3.52
CA HIS A 86 -20.51 3.39 -4.54
C HIS A 86 -20.68 1.87 -4.57
N PHE A 87 -21.16 1.26 -3.48
CA PHE A 87 -21.34 -0.19 -3.38
C PHE A 87 -22.69 -0.56 -2.78
N LYS A 88 -23.44 -1.42 -3.48
CA LYS A 88 -24.67 -2.01 -2.95
C LYS A 88 -24.37 -3.24 -2.10
N ALA A 89 -24.98 -3.32 -0.92
CA ALA A 89 -24.84 -4.49 -0.06
C ALA A 89 -25.24 -5.77 -0.80
N THR A 90 -24.41 -6.80 -0.67
CA THR A 90 -24.62 -8.07 -1.35
C THR A 90 -25.36 -9.05 -0.43
N ARG A 91 -26.66 -9.25 -0.68
CA ARG A 91 -27.50 -10.12 0.16
C ARG A 91 -27.30 -11.63 -0.06
N ASN A 92 -26.54 -12.04 -1.08
CA ASN A 92 -26.38 -13.45 -1.46
C ASN A 92 -25.05 -14.09 -1.00
N ALA A 93 -24.23 -13.37 -0.25
CA ALA A 93 -22.98 -13.88 0.31
C ALA A 93 -22.89 -13.56 1.81
N THR A 94 -22.42 -14.52 2.60
CA THR A 94 -22.22 -14.38 4.04
C THR A 94 -20.88 -14.96 4.45
N THR A 95 -20.35 -14.51 5.58
CA THR A 95 -19.19 -15.14 6.23
C THR A 95 -19.62 -15.74 7.56
N SER A 96 -19.09 -16.91 7.90
CA SER A 96 -19.42 -17.64 9.12
C SER A 96 -18.17 -18.25 9.71
N VAL A 97 -17.82 -17.79 10.92
CA VAL A 97 -16.79 -18.39 11.76
C VAL A 97 -17.33 -19.72 12.29
N LYS A 98 -16.66 -20.82 11.95
CA LYS A 98 -17.04 -22.18 12.37
C LYS A 98 -16.42 -22.54 13.71
N SER A 99 -15.18 -22.14 13.92
CA SER A 99 -14.50 -22.32 15.20
C SER A 99 -13.32 -21.36 15.32
N ILE A 100 -12.99 -21.03 16.56
CA ILE A 100 -11.69 -20.47 16.95
C ILE A 100 -11.11 -21.45 17.98
N SER A 101 -9.83 -21.78 17.87
CA SER A 101 -9.17 -22.73 18.77
C SER A 101 -7.70 -22.39 19.00
N SER A 102 -7.18 -22.78 20.15
CA SER A 102 -5.75 -22.76 20.51
C SER A 102 -5.37 -24.15 21.01
N ASP A 103 -4.25 -24.70 20.55
CA ASP A 103 -3.74 -25.99 21.03
C ASP A 103 -4.77 -27.14 20.97
N GLY A 104 -5.61 -27.12 19.92
CA GLY A 104 -6.70 -28.07 19.72
C GLY A 104 -7.96 -27.81 20.57
N GLN A 105 -7.91 -26.90 21.55
CA GLN A 105 -9.05 -26.54 22.39
C GLN A 105 -9.89 -25.44 21.73
N LYS A 106 -11.20 -25.65 21.65
CA LYS A 106 -12.15 -24.65 21.12
C LYS A 106 -12.29 -23.49 22.12
N LEU A 107 -12.22 -22.27 21.61
CA LEU A 107 -12.35 -21.04 22.39
C LEU A 107 -13.70 -20.37 22.12
N SER A 108 -14.26 -19.75 23.16
CA SER A 108 -15.40 -18.84 23.02
C SER A 108 -14.92 -17.46 22.56
N TYR A 109 -15.82 -16.68 21.97
CA TYR A 109 -15.58 -15.30 21.61
C TYR A 109 -16.87 -14.48 21.68
N THR A 110 -16.75 -13.17 21.82
CA THR A 110 -17.86 -12.23 21.70
C THR A 110 -17.65 -11.32 20.49
N THR A 111 -18.74 -10.81 19.92
CA THR A 111 -18.67 -9.85 18.81
C THR A 111 -18.85 -8.43 19.30
N GLY A 112 -18.07 -7.49 18.77
CA GLY A 112 -18.29 -6.06 18.99
C GLY A 112 -19.58 -5.51 18.33
N LYS A 113 -19.71 -4.18 18.36
CA LYS A 113 -20.75 -3.45 17.60
C LYS A 113 -20.59 -3.72 16.11
N ASP A 114 -19.37 -3.56 15.60
CA ASP A 114 -18.98 -4.14 14.32
C ASP A 114 -18.78 -5.66 14.50
N LYS A 115 -19.51 -6.44 13.70
CA LYS A 115 -19.50 -7.90 13.73
C LYS A 115 -18.23 -8.51 13.13
N SER A 116 -17.38 -7.71 12.49
CA SER A 116 -16.04 -8.13 12.10
C SER A 116 -15.11 -8.35 13.30
N ASN A 117 -15.40 -7.73 14.46
CA ASN A 117 -14.58 -7.80 15.66
C ASN A 117 -14.92 -9.02 16.51
N LEU A 118 -13.98 -9.95 16.64
CA LEU A 118 -14.10 -11.18 17.42
C LEU A 118 -13.15 -11.12 18.62
N PHE A 119 -13.67 -10.75 19.79
CA PHE A 119 -12.92 -10.77 21.04
C PHE A 119 -12.85 -12.20 21.57
N VAL A 120 -11.75 -12.89 21.29
CA VAL A 120 -11.54 -14.29 21.63
C VAL A 120 -11.13 -14.41 23.08
N ASN A 121 -11.78 -15.30 23.83
CA ASN A 121 -11.46 -15.56 25.24
C ASN A 121 -10.13 -16.34 25.37
N LYS A 122 -9.03 -15.64 25.10
CA LYS A 122 -7.65 -16.08 25.23
C LYS A 122 -6.85 -14.92 25.79
N ASN A 123 -6.26 -15.12 26.97
CA ASN A 123 -5.30 -14.20 27.55
C ASN A 123 -3.89 -14.62 27.14
N LEU A 124 -2.98 -13.66 27.12
CA LEU A 124 -1.58 -13.91 26.77
C LEU A 124 -0.69 -13.04 27.66
N ASN A 125 0.11 -13.65 28.54
CA ASN A 125 1.03 -12.92 29.41
C ASN A 125 2.20 -12.34 28.62
N ALA A 126 2.93 -11.40 29.23
CA ALA A 126 4.14 -10.84 28.64
C ALA A 126 5.15 -11.95 28.27
N GLY A 127 5.68 -11.91 27.05
CA GLY A 127 6.62 -12.90 26.52
C GLY A 127 6.00 -14.24 26.08
N GLU A 128 4.71 -14.47 26.32
CA GLU A 128 4.05 -15.69 25.86
C GLU A 128 3.66 -15.63 24.38
N SER A 129 3.47 -16.82 23.80
CA SER A 129 2.95 -16.99 22.45
C SER A 129 1.85 -18.06 22.41
N THR A 130 1.05 -18.02 21.35
CA THR A 130 -0.04 -18.98 21.13
C THR A 130 -0.37 -19.12 19.66
N ASP A 131 -0.74 -20.32 19.23
CA ASP A 131 -1.26 -20.55 17.88
C ASP A 131 -2.80 -20.47 17.88
N LEU A 132 -3.33 -19.40 17.28
CA LEU A 132 -4.77 -19.19 17.16
C LEU A 132 -5.25 -19.64 15.78
N THR A 133 -6.05 -20.70 15.73
CA THR A 133 -6.63 -21.24 14.49
C THR A 133 -8.09 -20.81 14.34
N VAL A 134 -8.41 -20.18 13.22
CA VAL A 134 -9.75 -19.70 12.86
C VAL A 134 -10.21 -20.43 11.60
N ASN A 135 -11.34 -21.13 11.70
CA ASN A 135 -11.98 -21.77 10.55
C ASN A 135 -13.18 -20.94 10.11
N VAL A 136 -13.22 -20.53 8.84
CA VAL A 136 -14.26 -19.68 8.27
C VAL A 136 -14.78 -20.26 6.96
N VAL A 137 -16.06 -20.04 6.71
CA VAL A 137 -16.67 -20.24 5.40
C VAL A 137 -17.23 -18.90 4.93
N THR A 138 -16.75 -18.43 3.79
CA THR A 138 -17.08 -17.10 3.25
C THR A 138 -17.61 -17.22 1.84
N GLY A 139 -18.83 -16.73 1.60
CA GLY A 139 -19.36 -16.55 0.24
C GLY A 139 -18.62 -15.42 -0.47
N VAL A 140 -18.26 -15.64 -1.74
CA VAL A 140 -17.67 -14.61 -2.59
C VAL A 140 -18.81 -13.89 -3.34
N PRO A 141 -19.02 -12.59 -3.11
CA PRO A 141 -20.13 -11.85 -3.70
C PRO A 141 -19.90 -11.63 -5.21
N LYS A 142 -20.99 -11.57 -5.99
CA LYS A 142 -20.93 -11.19 -7.40
C LYS A 142 -20.92 -9.66 -7.53
N ARG A 143 -19.75 -9.05 -7.65
CA ARG A 143 -19.58 -7.59 -7.78
C ARG A 143 -18.21 -7.24 -8.36
N GLN A 144 -18.11 -6.06 -8.98
CA GLN A 144 -16.83 -5.46 -9.36
C GLN A 144 -16.30 -4.73 -8.14
N ASP A 145 -15.28 -5.29 -7.47
CA ASP A 145 -14.72 -4.76 -6.23
C ASP A 145 -13.43 -5.53 -5.88
N ARG A 146 -12.70 -5.04 -4.87
CA ARG A 146 -11.53 -5.61 -4.18
C ARG A 146 -11.81 -7.02 -3.66
N PHE A 147 -13.01 -7.25 -3.12
CA PHE A 147 -13.49 -8.58 -2.72
C PHE A 147 -14.74 -9.00 -3.51
N GLY A 148 -14.62 -9.93 -4.44
CA GLY A 148 -15.75 -10.40 -5.23
C GLY A 148 -15.38 -11.30 -6.41
N TYR A 149 -16.39 -11.69 -7.19
CA TYR A 149 -16.18 -12.33 -8.48
C TYR A 149 -17.02 -11.69 -9.57
N GLN A 150 -16.51 -11.77 -10.80
CA GLN A 150 -17.18 -11.31 -11.99
C GLN A 150 -17.22 -12.43 -13.04
N ASN A 151 -18.33 -12.49 -13.78
CA ASN A 151 -18.41 -13.35 -14.95
C ASN A 151 -17.77 -12.63 -16.13
N ILE A 152 -16.90 -13.32 -16.84
CA ILE A 152 -16.30 -12.88 -18.10
C ILE A 152 -16.62 -13.89 -19.19
N ASN A 153 -16.31 -13.57 -20.44
CA ASN A 153 -16.60 -14.48 -21.56
C ASN A 153 -15.96 -15.86 -21.34
N GLY A 154 -16.81 -16.87 -21.11
CA GLY A 154 -16.41 -18.25 -20.87
C GLY A 154 -15.66 -18.51 -19.54
N GLY A 155 -15.69 -17.61 -18.56
CA GLY A 155 -14.92 -17.75 -17.33
C GLY A 155 -15.33 -16.82 -16.19
N LYS A 156 -14.51 -16.80 -15.13
CA LYS A 156 -14.68 -15.92 -13.97
C LYS A 156 -13.34 -15.34 -13.54
N VAL A 157 -13.39 -14.12 -13.04
CA VAL A 157 -12.31 -13.49 -12.25
C VAL A 157 -12.77 -13.44 -10.81
N TYR A 158 -11.88 -13.78 -9.89
CA TYR A 158 -12.07 -13.65 -8.44
C TYR A 158 -11.01 -12.71 -7.91
N ASN A 159 -11.43 -11.63 -7.25
CA ASN A 159 -10.59 -10.77 -6.43
C ASN A 159 -10.86 -11.14 -4.97
N LEU A 160 -9.86 -11.67 -4.29
CA LEU A 160 -9.98 -12.24 -2.96
C LEU A 160 -9.09 -11.45 -1.99
N SER A 161 -9.42 -10.18 -1.79
CA SER A 161 -8.99 -9.42 -0.63
C SER A 161 -10.08 -9.40 0.45
N PHE A 162 -9.78 -8.85 1.64
CA PHE A 162 -10.73 -8.67 2.75
C PHE A 162 -11.57 -9.91 3.15
N CYS A 163 -11.14 -11.11 2.81
CA CYS A 163 -11.85 -12.36 3.14
C CYS A 163 -11.17 -13.15 4.26
N PHE A 164 -9.85 -13.02 4.39
CA PHE A 164 -9.08 -13.79 5.35
C PHE A 164 -9.11 -13.17 6.75
N PRO A 165 -9.38 -13.98 7.80
CA PRO A 165 -9.22 -13.52 9.17
C PRO A 165 -7.78 -13.11 9.48
N TYR A 166 -7.62 -12.06 10.28
CA TYR A 166 -6.32 -11.58 10.73
C TYR A 166 -6.36 -11.11 12.18
N LEU A 167 -5.20 -11.00 12.84
CA LEU A 167 -5.08 -10.40 14.17
C LEU A 167 -5.12 -8.88 14.03
N SER A 168 -5.97 -8.21 14.81
CA SER A 168 -5.95 -6.74 14.92
C SER A 168 -4.63 -6.27 15.54
N ASP A 169 -4.09 -5.14 15.10
CA ASP A 169 -2.89 -4.55 15.70
C ASP A 169 -3.18 -4.08 17.14
N TYR A 170 -2.28 -4.36 18.08
CA TYR A 170 -2.37 -3.84 19.46
C TYR A 170 -1.21 -2.89 19.74
N ARG A 171 -1.53 -1.61 19.95
CA ARG A 171 -0.56 -0.53 20.17
C ARG A 171 -1.03 0.35 21.31
N ASN A 172 -0.11 0.85 22.11
CA ASN A 172 -0.39 1.81 23.19
C ASN A 172 -1.53 1.36 24.13
N GLY A 173 -1.56 0.07 24.46
CA GLY A 173 -2.57 -0.53 25.34
C GLY A 173 -3.95 -0.74 24.73
N LYS A 174 -4.11 -0.56 23.41
CA LYS A 174 -5.42 -0.63 22.73
C LYS A 174 -5.34 -1.45 21.44
N TRP A 175 -6.42 -2.17 21.15
CA TRP A 175 -6.62 -2.80 19.85
C TRP A 175 -7.03 -1.76 18.81
N ASN A 176 -6.50 -1.87 17.59
CA ASN A 176 -6.92 -1.09 16.44
C ASN A 176 -7.85 -1.90 15.52
N TYR A 177 -9.09 -1.45 15.40
CA TYR A 177 -10.14 -2.16 14.68
C TYR A 177 -11.08 -1.22 13.92
N HIS A 178 -10.50 -0.29 13.15
CA HIS A 178 -11.23 0.60 12.24
C HIS A 178 -12.30 -0.15 11.43
N PRO A 179 -13.54 0.35 11.31
CA PRO A 179 -14.56 -0.32 10.51
C PRO A 179 -14.16 -0.38 9.03
N TYR A 180 -14.86 -1.20 8.25
CA TYR A 180 -14.72 -1.09 6.79
C TYR A 180 -15.23 0.27 6.30
N TYR A 181 -14.47 0.88 5.40
CA TYR A 181 -14.72 2.17 4.77
C TYR A 181 -14.50 1.99 3.26
N ASP A 182 -15.43 2.45 2.43
CA ASP A 182 -15.38 2.20 0.99
C ASP A 182 -14.57 3.22 0.21
N ALA A 183 -14.67 4.49 0.58
CA ALA A 183 -14.03 5.62 -0.08
C ALA A 183 -12.52 5.74 0.24
N GLY A 184 -11.95 4.78 0.95
CA GLY A 184 -10.52 4.71 1.21
C GLY A 184 -10.14 3.39 1.87
N GLU A 185 -8.91 3.34 2.36
CA GLU A 185 -8.35 2.17 3.02
C GLU A 185 -8.58 2.17 4.54
N ASN A 186 -8.39 1.00 5.14
CA ASN A 186 -8.66 0.79 6.56
C ASN A 186 -7.66 -0.16 7.23
N ARG A 187 -6.47 -0.34 6.65
CA ARG A 187 -5.45 -1.19 7.22
C ARG A 187 -4.56 -0.39 8.14
N ASN A 188 -4.13 -1.11 9.16
CA ASN A 188 -3.07 -0.73 10.05
C ASN A 188 -2.39 -2.04 10.44
N SER A 189 -1.75 -2.69 9.46
CA SER A 189 -1.19 -4.04 9.63
C SER A 189 0.33 -3.96 9.73
N ALA A 190 0.90 -4.60 10.76
CA ALA A 190 2.34 -4.86 10.82
C ALA A 190 2.77 -5.99 9.87
N VAL A 191 4.06 -6.02 9.55
CA VAL A 191 4.63 -7.06 8.69
C VAL A 191 4.62 -8.43 9.39
N SER A 192 4.27 -9.46 8.63
CA SER A 192 4.14 -10.85 9.06
C SER A 192 4.64 -11.80 7.96
N ASN A 193 4.90 -13.06 8.32
CA ASN A 193 5.20 -14.11 7.34
C ASN A 193 3.95 -14.92 7.04
N PHE A 194 3.61 -15.09 5.77
CA PHE A 194 2.45 -15.88 5.33
C PHE A 194 2.91 -17.07 4.50
N HIS A 195 2.39 -18.24 4.86
CA HIS A 195 2.46 -19.45 4.06
C HIS A 195 1.04 -19.91 3.71
N VAL A 196 0.66 -19.77 2.45
CA VAL A 196 -0.71 -20.07 1.99
C VAL A 196 -0.71 -21.26 1.05
N SER A 197 -1.51 -22.26 1.37
CA SER A 197 -1.93 -23.33 0.46
C SER A 197 -3.31 -22.97 -0.11
N PHE A 198 -3.33 -22.35 -1.29
CA PHE A 198 -4.56 -21.96 -2.00
C PHE A 198 -4.95 -23.03 -3.02
N PHE A 199 -6.18 -23.53 -2.94
CA PHE A 199 -6.71 -24.57 -3.82
C PHE A 199 -7.81 -24.00 -4.73
N ALA A 200 -7.66 -24.19 -6.03
CA ALA A 200 -8.63 -23.83 -7.05
C ALA A 200 -8.67 -24.90 -8.16
N PRO A 201 -9.69 -24.92 -9.04
CA PRO A 201 -9.68 -25.84 -10.18
C PRO A 201 -8.42 -25.67 -11.03
N LYS A 202 -7.88 -26.76 -11.58
CA LYS A 202 -6.59 -26.77 -12.33
C LYS A 202 -6.50 -25.76 -13.48
N SER A 203 -7.63 -25.33 -14.03
CA SER A 203 -7.69 -24.34 -15.11
C SER A 203 -7.41 -22.90 -14.65
N TYR A 204 -7.46 -22.62 -13.34
CA TYR A 204 -7.26 -21.29 -12.79
C TYR A 204 -5.77 -20.98 -12.66
N LYS A 205 -5.38 -19.80 -13.12
CA LYS A 205 -4.12 -19.17 -12.75
C LYS A 205 -4.36 -18.23 -11.58
N VAL A 206 -3.34 -18.08 -10.75
CA VAL A 206 -3.41 -17.36 -9.48
C VAL A 206 -2.27 -16.35 -9.45
N ALA A 207 -2.63 -15.09 -9.24
CA ALA A 207 -1.72 -14.02 -8.86
C ALA A 207 -1.90 -13.77 -7.35
N ALA A 208 -0.82 -13.50 -6.64
CA ALA A 208 -0.88 -13.39 -5.18
C ALA A 208 0.20 -12.47 -4.63
N SER A 209 -0.05 -11.91 -3.45
CA SER A 209 1.01 -11.30 -2.65
C SER A 209 2.13 -12.31 -2.37
N GLY A 210 3.37 -11.94 -2.63
CA GLY A 210 4.54 -12.80 -2.41
C GLY A 210 4.83 -13.76 -3.55
N GLN A 211 5.78 -14.66 -3.34
CA GLN A 211 6.19 -15.60 -4.39
C GLN A 211 5.23 -16.78 -4.42
N SER A 212 4.75 -17.15 -5.61
CA SER A 212 3.79 -18.24 -5.75
C SER A 212 4.24 -19.33 -6.73
N THR A 213 3.87 -20.58 -6.44
CA THR A 213 4.08 -21.71 -7.34
C THR A 213 2.83 -22.57 -7.41
N THR A 214 2.37 -22.89 -8.63
CA THR A 214 1.16 -23.67 -8.85
C THR A 214 1.50 -25.09 -9.32
N LYS A 215 0.97 -26.10 -8.63
CA LYS A 215 1.05 -27.52 -9.03
C LYS A 215 -0.29 -28.21 -8.79
N ASN A 216 -0.86 -28.79 -9.84
CA ASN A 216 -2.08 -29.61 -9.77
C ASN A 216 -3.28 -28.95 -9.06
N GLY A 217 -3.50 -27.64 -9.27
CA GLY A 217 -4.61 -26.91 -8.65
C GLY A 217 -4.35 -26.46 -7.20
N LYS A 218 -3.15 -26.70 -6.67
CA LYS A 218 -2.65 -26.09 -5.44
C LYS A 218 -1.62 -25.01 -5.79
N THR A 219 -1.84 -23.80 -5.32
CA THR A 219 -0.89 -22.69 -5.35
C THR A 219 -0.31 -22.54 -3.95
N THR A 220 1.01 -22.71 -3.83
CA THR A 220 1.75 -22.42 -2.60
C THR A 220 2.28 -21.00 -2.70
N ILE A 221 1.89 -20.13 -1.77
CA ILE A 221 2.30 -18.73 -1.70
C ILE A 221 3.17 -18.54 -0.46
N THR A 222 4.33 -17.92 -0.64
CA THR A 222 5.25 -17.54 0.43
C THR A 222 5.47 -16.04 0.39
N ALA A 223 4.94 -15.35 1.39
CA ALA A 223 4.99 -13.90 1.55
C ALA A 223 5.70 -13.57 2.88
N ASN A 224 7.00 -13.32 2.83
CA ASN A 224 7.79 -13.02 4.02
C ASN A 224 7.82 -11.50 4.29
N ASN A 225 7.65 -11.11 5.55
CA ASN A 225 7.60 -9.72 6.00
C ASN A 225 6.62 -8.82 5.22
N MET A 226 5.45 -9.35 4.83
CA MET A 226 4.40 -8.57 4.15
C MET A 226 3.33 -8.11 5.13
N ARG A 227 2.62 -7.02 4.84
CA ARG A 227 1.54 -6.52 5.72
C ARG A 227 0.27 -7.34 5.62
N GLU A 228 -0.01 -7.82 4.42
CA GLU A 228 -1.17 -8.65 4.15
C GLU A 228 -0.97 -9.51 2.90
N VAL A 229 -1.93 -10.39 2.63
CA VAL A 229 -1.99 -11.22 1.43
C VAL A 229 -3.32 -11.05 0.75
N ALA A 230 -3.28 -10.71 -0.54
CA ALA A 230 -4.40 -10.78 -1.44
C ALA A 230 -4.16 -11.84 -2.53
N ILE A 231 -5.26 -12.33 -3.12
CA ILE A 231 -5.21 -13.34 -4.18
C ILE A 231 -6.17 -12.93 -5.29
N ALA A 232 -5.73 -12.97 -6.54
CA ALA A 232 -6.60 -12.92 -7.71
C ALA A 232 -6.52 -14.26 -8.46
N ALA A 233 -7.67 -14.76 -8.92
CA ALA A 233 -7.72 -16.04 -9.62
C ALA A 233 -8.69 -16.02 -10.80
N SER A 234 -8.26 -16.55 -11.94
CA SER A 234 -9.10 -16.68 -13.13
C SER A 234 -8.69 -17.85 -13.99
N ASN A 235 -9.68 -18.51 -14.61
CA ASN A 235 -9.43 -19.52 -15.65
C ASN A 235 -9.16 -18.92 -17.04
N LYS A 236 -9.08 -17.59 -17.14
CA LYS A 236 -8.84 -16.86 -18.40
C LYS A 236 -7.60 -15.98 -18.38
N PHE A 237 -6.89 -15.89 -17.26
CA PHE A 237 -5.65 -15.12 -17.22
C PHE A 237 -4.63 -15.68 -18.23
N LYS A 238 -4.05 -14.77 -18.98
CA LYS A 238 -2.74 -14.90 -19.62
C LYS A 238 -1.70 -14.29 -18.69
N VAL A 239 -0.44 -14.69 -18.87
CA VAL A 239 0.64 -14.20 -18.02
C VAL A 239 1.82 -13.91 -18.91
N ASP A 240 2.31 -12.69 -18.85
CA ASP A 240 3.61 -12.29 -19.36
C ASP A 240 4.43 -11.70 -18.20
N HIS A 241 5.72 -11.48 -18.41
CA HIS A 241 6.59 -10.96 -17.37
C HIS A 241 7.65 -10.03 -17.93
N ALA A 242 8.17 -9.18 -17.05
CA ALA A 242 9.32 -8.34 -17.27
C ALA A 242 10.21 -8.33 -16.02
N TYR A 243 11.35 -7.65 -16.11
CA TYR A 243 12.27 -7.48 -14.99
C TYR A 243 12.68 -6.02 -14.84
N ALA A 244 12.77 -5.54 -13.61
CA ALA A 244 13.37 -4.26 -13.27
C ALA A 244 14.16 -4.41 -11.97
N ASN A 245 15.41 -3.93 -11.94
CA ASN A 245 16.24 -3.93 -10.72
C ASN A 245 16.37 -5.31 -10.03
N GLY A 246 16.31 -6.41 -10.79
CA GLY A 246 16.35 -7.78 -10.25
C GLY A 246 15.02 -8.29 -9.66
N VAL A 247 13.95 -7.50 -9.75
CA VAL A 247 12.58 -7.85 -9.38
C VAL A 247 11.87 -8.39 -10.62
N ARG A 248 11.20 -9.53 -10.48
CA ARG A 248 10.31 -10.08 -11.50
C ARG A 248 8.95 -9.40 -11.40
N ILE A 249 8.45 -8.89 -12.52
CA ILE A 249 7.13 -8.25 -12.61
C ILE A 249 6.29 -9.16 -13.50
N ASN A 250 5.28 -9.82 -12.95
CA ASN A 250 4.33 -10.60 -13.75
C ASN A 250 3.07 -9.76 -14.01
N ASP A 251 2.48 -9.88 -15.19
CA ASP A 251 1.17 -9.29 -15.48
C ASP A 251 0.18 -10.37 -15.91
N TYR A 252 -0.88 -10.51 -15.12
CA TYR A 252 -2.00 -11.44 -15.29
C TYR A 252 -3.17 -10.71 -15.94
N TYR A 253 -3.27 -10.80 -17.26
CA TYR A 253 -4.23 -10.03 -18.05
C TYR A 253 -5.26 -10.93 -18.75
N LEU A 254 -6.37 -10.36 -19.20
CA LEU A 254 -7.43 -11.06 -19.92
C LEU A 254 -7.29 -10.90 -21.43
N ALA A 255 -7.73 -11.91 -22.18
CA ALA A 255 -7.74 -11.84 -23.63
C ALA A 255 -8.81 -10.86 -24.13
N SER A 256 -8.40 -9.85 -24.89
CA SER A 256 -9.28 -8.87 -25.53
C SER A 256 -8.63 -8.33 -26.81
N LYS A 257 -9.35 -7.50 -27.60
CA LYS A 257 -8.82 -6.90 -28.83
C LYS A 257 -7.51 -6.13 -28.59
N ASN A 258 -7.39 -5.46 -27.44
CA ASN A 258 -6.25 -4.59 -27.11
C ASN A 258 -5.33 -5.18 -26.03
N SER A 259 -5.51 -6.44 -25.62
CA SER A 259 -4.80 -7.00 -24.46
C SER A 259 -3.28 -7.01 -24.59
N LYS A 260 -2.74 -7.15 -25.82
CA LYS A 260 -1.29 -7.05 -26.06
C LYS A 260 -0.74 -5.65 -25.80
N GLN A 261 -1.54 -4.62 -26.11
CA GLN A 261 -1.15 -3.23 -25.87
C GLN A 261 -1.25 -2.90 -24.38
N TYR A 262 -2.33 -3.35 -23.74
CA TYR A 262 -2.50 -3.27 -22.28
C TYR A 262 -1.29 -3.86 -21.56
N ASN A 263 -1.03 -5.15 -21.79
CA ASN A 263 0.02 -5.89 -21.11
C ASN A 263 1.40 -5.24 -21.31
N LYS A 264 1.72 -4.89 -22.55
CA LYS A 264 2.99 -4.23 -22.86
C LYS A 264 3.12 -2.88 -22.15
N LEU A 265 2.06 -2.07 -22.14
CA LEU A 265 2.11 -0.76 -21.49
C LEU A 265 2.20 -0.90 -19.97
N ALA A 266 1.39 -1.77 -19.36
CA ALA A 266 1.44 -2.04 -17.92
C ALA A 266 2.84 -2.51 -17.48
N LEU A 267 3.43 -3.50 -18.17
CA LEU A 267 4.79 -3.96 -17.87
C LEU A 267 5.84 -2.86 -18.06
N MET A 268 5.75 -2.06 -19.12
CA MET A 268 6.69 -0.94 -19.34
C MET A 268 6.56 0.14 -18.26
N THR A 269 5.35 0.49 -17.86
CA THR A 269 5.09 1.46 -16.78
C THR A 269 5.66 0.94 -15.47
N ALA A 270 5.34 -0.30 -15.09
CA ALA A 270 5.88 -0.90 -13.88
C ALA A 270 7.41 -0.93 -13.89
N GLN A 271 8.04 -1.30 -15.02
CA GLN A 271 9.50 -1.26 -15.15
C GLN A 271 10.06 0.15 -14.93
N ASP A 272 9.49 1.17 -15.58
CA ASP A 272 9.96 2.55 -15.44
C ASP A 272 9.77 3.07 -14.00
N SER A 273 8.61 2.82 -13.39
CA SER A 273 8.33 3.13 -11.98
C SER A 273 9.34 2.47 -11.04
N PHE A 274 9.61 1.17 -11.18
CA PHE A 274 10.60 0.47 -10.37
C PHE A 274 12.01 1.07 -10.49
N HIS A 275 12.46 1.41 -11.70
CA HIS A 275 13.76 2.04 -11.89
C HIS A 275 13.83 3.41 -11.21
N ILE A 276 12.77 4.21 -11.31
CA ILE A 276 12.71 5.57 -10.77
C ILE A 276 12.62 5.53 -9.24
N PHE A 277 11.66 4.78 -8.69
CA PHE A 277 11.41 4.74 -7.24
C PHE A 277 12.54 4.05 -6.49
N THR A 278 13.14 2.99 -7.07
CA THR A 278 14.34 2.37 -6.50
C THR A 278 15.49 3.36 -6.36
N LYS A 279 15.69 4.20 -7.39
CA LYS A 279 16.76 5.19 -7.42
C LYS A 279 16.50 6.38 -6.49
N LYS A 280 15.24 6.79 -6.36
CA LYS A 280 14.82 8.01 -5.64
C LYS A 280 14.57 7.77 -4.16
N ILE A 281 14.02 6.62 -3.80
CA ILE A 281 13.50 6.33 -2.46
C ILE A 281 14.29 5.21 -1.78
N GLY A 282 14.49 4.08 -2.44
CA GLY A 282 15.28 2.97 -1.87
C GLY A 282 14.94 1.62 -2.49
N LYS A 283 15.66 0.58 -2.11
CA LYS A 283 15.48 -0.75 -2.73
C LYS A 283 14.16 -1.41 -2.31
N TYR A 284 13.42 -1.96 -3.27
CA TYR A 284 12.25 -2.80 -3.00
C TYR A 284 12.63 -4.08 -2.22
N PRO A 285 11.92 -4.44 -1.13
CA PRO A 285 12.27 -5.58 -0.27
C PRO A 285 12.10 -6.96 -0.93
N TYR A 286 11.24 -7.09 -1.92
CA TYR A 286 10.84 -8.40 -2.45
C TYR A 286 11.46 -8.69 -3.83
N LYS A 287 11.39 -9.95 -4.24
CA LYS A 287 11.96 -10.43 -5.53
C LYS A 287 10.94 -10.46 -6.66
N GLU A 288 9.66 -10.30 -6.34
CA GLU A 288 8.57 -10.45 -7.28
C GLU A 288 7.41 -9.53 -6.90
N ILE A 289 6.68 -9.07 -7.91
CA ILE A 289 5.37 -8.43 -7.80
C ILE A 289 4.48 -8.95 -8.93
N ASP A 290 3.22 -9.19 -8.60
CA ASP A 290 2.18 -9.52 -9.57
C ASP A 290 1.30 -8.29 -9.86
N ILE A 291 0.99 -8.09 -11.13
CA ILE A 291 -0.02 -7.14 -11.62
C ILE A 291 -1.19 -7.97 -12.13
N THR A 292 -2.42 -7.55 -11.87
CA THR A 292 -3.60 -8.22 -12.39
C THR A 292 -4.54 -7.23 -13.06
N GLU A 293 -5.17 -7.66 -14.16
CA GLU A 293 -6.37 -7.02 -14.68
C GLU A 293 -7.53 -7.31 -13.70
N GLY A 294 -7.71 -6.39 -12.74
CA GLY A 294 -8.81 -6.36 -11.80
C GLY A 294 -10.06 -5.80 -12.47
N LEU A 295 -11.23 -6.32 -12.09
CA LEU A 295 -12.52 -5.72 -12.47
C LEU A 295 -13.09 -5.06 -11.21
N LEU A 296 -12.59 -3.86 -10.88
CA LEU A 296 -12.77 -3.21 -9.57
C LEU A 296 -13.96 -2.24 -9.54
N GLY A 297 -14.40 -1.71 -10.70
CA GLY A 297 -15.55 -0.80 -10.77
C GLY A 297 -15.20 0.52 -11.45
N LYS A 298 -16.14 1.46 -11.53
CA LYS A 298 -15.94 2.74 -12.27
C LYS A 298 -15.19 3.82 -11.49
N ASP A 299 -15.07 3.66 -10.18
CA ASP A 299 -14.56 4.69 -9.26
C ASP A 299 -13.28 4.21 -8.54
N THR A 300 -12.56 3.24 -9.11
CA THR A 300 -11.35 2.65 -8.51
C THR A 300 -10.35 2.35 -9.62
N GLY A 301 -9.24 3.09 -9.69
CA GLY A 301 -8.18 2.89 -10.69
C GLY A 301 -7.36 1.62 -10.43
N GLY A 302 -7.02 1.36 -9.17
CA GLY A 302 -6.32 0.16 -8.76
C GLY A 302 -6.46 -0.20 -7.27
N MET A 303 -5.63 -1.13 -6.82
CA MET A 303 -5.53 -1.59 -5.45
C MET A 303 -4.15 -2.22 -5.21
N GLU A 304 -3.53 -1.90 -4.08
CA GLU A 304 -2.08 -1.81 -3.95
C GLU A 304 -1.41 -2.90 -3.10
N TYR A 305 -2.11 -4.00 -2.81
CA TYR A 305 -1.65 -5.01 -1.84
C TYR A 305 -0.16 -5.35 -1.97
N PRO A 306 0.60 -5.52 -0.86
CA PRO A 306 2.03 -5.78 -0.95
C PRO A 306 2.35 -6.98 -1.84
N GLY A 307 3.13 -6.75 -2.90
CA GLY A 307 3.50 -7.78 -3.88
C GLY A 307 2.39 -8.21 -4.85
N LEU A 308 1.19 -7.63 -4.80
CA LEU A 308 0.11 -7.83 -5.76
C LEU A 308 -0.68 -6.53 -5.97
N ILE A 309 -0.59 -5.95 -7.16
CA ILE A 309 -1.45 -4.83 -7.54
C ILE A 309 -2.58 -5.29 -8.46
N MET A 310 -3.78 -4.75 -8.24
CA MET A 310 -4.94 -4.96 -9.10
C MET A 310 -5.23 -3.67 -9.86
N ILE A 311 -5.30 -3.73 -11.18
CA ILE A 311 -5.53 -2.57 -12.04
C ILE A 311 -6.89 -2.71 -12.70
N ASP A 312 -7.76 -1.71 -12.55
CA ASP A 312 -9.01 -1.68 -13.28
C ASP A 312 -8.76 -1.34 -14.75
N ALA A 313 -8.80 -2.36 -15.61
CA ALA A 313 -8.58 -2.14 -17.04
C ALA A 313 -9.79 -1.52 -17.75
N SER A 314 -10.88 -1.16 -17.07
CA SER A 314 -12.09 -0.67 -17.73
C SER A 314 -11.85 0.64 -18.46
N GLY A 315 -11.07 1.56 -17.88
CA GLY A 315 -10.64 2.80 -18.51
C GLY A 315 -9.91 2.54 -19.83
N PHE A 316 -8.91 1.66 -19.80
CA PHE A 316 -8.18 1.23 -20.98
C PHE A 316 -9.08 0.53 -22.02
N LEU A 317 -9.95 -0.37 -21.61
CA LEU A 317 -10.72 -1.21 -22.54
C LEU A 317 -11.96 -0.50 -23.12
N GLN A 318 -12.59 0.40 -22.37
CA GLN A 318 -13.90 0.97 -22.70
C GLN A 318 -13.85 2.43 -23.17
N LYS A 319 -12.87 3.24 -22.72
CA LYS A 319 -12.80 4.65 -23.16
C LYS A 319 -12.46 4.74 -24.65
N LYS A 320 -13.17 5.64 -25.34
CA LYS A 320 -13.05 5.84 -26.80
C LYS A 320 -11.84 6.69 -27.16
N HIS A 321 -11.52 7.70 -26.34
CA HIS A 321 -10.40 8.60 -26.60
C HIS A 321 -9.07 7.92 -26.21
N PRO A 322 -8.10 7.81 -27.14
CA PRO A 322 -6.83 7.17 -26.86
C PRO A 322 -6.01 7.86 -25.76
N LEU A 323 -6.14 9.19 -25.63
CA LEU A 323 -5.45 9.96 -24.58
C LEU A 323 -5.83 9.45 -23.20
N ASP A 324 -7.13 9.44 -22.92
CA ASP A 324 -7.69 9.02 -21.64
C ASP A 324 -7.32 7.56 -21.33
N ARG A 325 -7.41 6.67 -22.33
CA ARG A 325 -7.07 5.24 -22.19
C ARG A 325 -5.64 4.99 -21.68
N TYR A 326 -4.65 5.63 -22.32
CA TYR A 326 -3.26 5.23 -22.13
C TYR A 326 -2.65 5.96 -20.95
N ASN A 327 -3.07 7.20 -20.72
CA ASN A 327 -2.62 7.99 -19.58
C ASN A 327 -3.12 7.38 -18.27
N GLU A 328 -4.42 7.10 -18.17
CA GLU A 328 -5.04 6.45 -17.02
C GLU A 328 -4.33 5.14 -16.67
N LEU A 329 -4.11 4.24 -17.63
CA LEU A 329 -3.37 2.99 -17.36
C LEU A 329 -1.95 3.25 -16.83
N THR A 330 -1.26 4.28 -17.32
CA THR A 330 0.07 4.61 -16.80
C THR A 330 0.04 5.27 -15.44
N GLU A 331 -0.99 6.06 -15.16
CA GLU A 331 -1.25 6.71 -13.87
C GLU A 331 -1.51 5.62 -12.84
N ASP A 332 -2.56 4.80 -13.04
CA ASP A 332 -2.94 3.67 -12.19
C ASP A 332 -1.74 2.75 -11.91
N VAL A 333 -1.08 2.22 -12.95
CA VAL A 333 0.03 1.27 -12.72
C VAL A 333 1.20 1.93 -11.98
N SER A 334 1.48 3.22 -12.22
CA SER A 334 2.58 3.88 -11.52
C SER A 334 2.23 4.26 -10.08
N HIS A 335 0.97 4.60 -9.82
CA HIS A 335 0.39 4.83 -8.50
C HIS A 335 0.45 3.56 -7.65
N GLU A 336 -0.12 2.46 -8.15
CA GLU A 336 -0.12 1.17 -7.45
C GLU A 336 1.30 0.62 -7.20
N VAL A 337 2.25 0.88 -8.10
CA VAL A 337 3.67 0.57 -7.87
C VAL A 337 4.29 1.50 -6.82
N GLY A 338 3.84 2.75 -6.71
CA GLY A 338 4.29 3.70 -5.68
C GLY A 338 3.96 3.21 -4.26
N HIS A 339 2.77 2.64 -4.09
CA HIS A 339 2.36 1.98 -2.84
C HIS A 339 3.21 0.76 -2.44
N GLN A 340 4.14 0.31 -3.28
CA GLN A 340 5.10 -0.71 -2.88
C GLN A 340 6.23 -0.13 -1.99
N TRP A 341 6.42 1.19 -2.02
CA TRP A 341 7.34 1.93 -1.15
C TRP A 341 6.63 2.52 0.07
N PHE A 342 5.53 3.25 -0.14
CA PHE A 342 4.66 3.83 0.90
C PHE A 342 3.42 2.95 1.03
N TYR A 343 2.91 2.71 2.23
CA TYR A 343 2.14 1.52 2.60
C TYR A 343 2.96 0.21 2.56
N GLY A 344 3.24 -0.35 1.38
CA GLY A 344 3.73 -1.74 1.26
C GLY A 344 5.03 -2.03 2.01
N THR A 345 5.99 -1.09 1.98
CA THR A 345 7.25 -1.19 2.74
C THR A 345 7.23 -0.32 3.98
N VAL A 346 6.99 1.00 3.84
CA VAL A 346 6.77 1.91 4.97
C VAL A 346 5.27 2.07 5.17
N GLY A 347 4.75 1.48 6.23
CA GLY A 347 3.30 1.48 6.49
C GLY A 347 2.86 2.72 7.26
N SER A 348 1.55 2.92 7.25
CA SER A 348 0.83 3.95 8.00
C SER A 348 -0.44 3.34 8.60
N ASP A 349 -1.15 4.12 9.41
CA ASP A 349 -2.55 3.87 9.70
C ASP A 349 -3.38 4.64 8.66
N GLU A 350 -3.76 3.99 7.57
CA GLU A 350 -4.42 4.62 6.42
C GLU A 350 -5.76 5.28 6.79
N TYR A 351 -6.36 4.85 7.90
CA TYR A 351 -7.62 5.40 8.38
C TYR A 351 -7.42 6.68 9.19
N MET A 352 -6.32 6.77 9.93
CA MET A 352 -6.02 7.91 10.79
C MET A 352 -5.18 8.98 10.09
N GLU A 353 -4.29 8.57 9.19
CA GLU A 353 -3.33 9.41 8.47
C GLU A 353 -3.24 9.01 6.98
N PRO A 354 -4.36 9.05 6.22
CA PRO A 354 -4.43 8.54 4.84
C PRO A 354 -3.40 9.20 3.91
N TRP A 355 -3.06 10.47 4.13
CA TRP A 355 -2.14 11.22 3.27
C TRP A 355 -0.72 10.62 3.22
N LEU A 356 -0.28 9.90 4.27
CA LEU A 356 1.03 9.26 4.28
C LEU A 356 1.11 8.14 3.24
N ASP A 357 -0.01 7.51 2.97
CA ASP A 357 -0.11 6.50 1.93
C ASP A 357 -0.38 7.17 0.58
N GLU A 358 -1.59 7.73 0.44
CA GLU A 358 -2.10 8.25 -0.82
C GLU A 358 -1.34 9.48 -1.32
N GLY A 359 -1.01 10.41 -0.43
CA GLY A 359 -0.32 11.65 -0.79
C GLY A 359 1.14 11.43 -1.20
N LEU A 360 1.85 10.53 -0.50
CA LEU A 360 3.22 10.15 -0.88
C LEU A 360 3.23 9.30 -2.16
N THR A 361 2.25 8.42 -2.35
CA THR A 361 2.10 7.65 -3.60
C THR A 361 1.76 8.56 -4.78
N ASN A 362 0.82 9.49 -4.64
CA ASN A 362 0.54 10.52 -5.65
C ASN A 362 1.75 11.37 -5.96
N LEU A 363 2.61 11.67 -4.98
CA LEU A 363 3.87 12.35 -5.26
C LEU A 363 4.76 11.49 -6.17
N LEU A 364 4.85 10.18 -5.95
CA LEU A 364 5.64 9.27 -6.79
C LEU A 364 5.09 9.19 -8.22
N GLU A 365 3.78 9.09 -8.36
CA GLU A 365 3.08 9.10 -9.65
C GLU A 365 3.25 10.46 -10.35
N ASN A 366 2.56 11.49 -9.86
CA ASN A 366 2.39 12.77 -10.53
C ASN A 366 3.61 13.68 -10.37
N GLY A 367 4.21 13.68 -9.18
CA GLY A 367 5.34 14.55 -8.84
C GLY A 367 6.72 14.01 -9.21
N VAL A 368 6.83 12.74 -9.62
CA VAL A 368 8.11 12.10 -9.97
C VAL A 368 8.03 11.33 -11.30
N TYR A 369 7.14 10.36 -11.44
CA TYR A 369 7.06 9.52 -12.65
C TYR A 369 6.60 10.34 -13.87
N ASP A 370 5.48 11.07 -13.76
CA ASP A 370 4.95 11.91 -14.84
C ASP A 370 5.85 13.11 -15.19
N LEU A 371 6.65 13.54 -14.22
CA LEU A 371 7.69 14.56 -14.39
C LEU A 371 9.05 14.01 -14.80
N THR A 372 9.13 12.73 -15.16
CA THR A 372 10.30 12.08 -15.72
C THR A 372 10.02 11.62 -17.15
N TYR A 373 11.01 11.74 -18.04
CA TYR A 373 10.88 11.14 -19.36
C TYR A 373 11.07 9.62 -19.27
N THR A 374 10.00 8.87 -19.49
CA THR A 374 9.96 7.41 -19.39
C THR A 374 9.73 6.73 -20.75
N LYS A 375 10.10 5.46 -20.86
CA LYS A 375 9.88 4.67 -22.08
C LYS A 375 8.40 4.34 -22.27
N SER A 376 7.67 4.11 -21.17
CA SER A 376 6.21 3.92 -21.14
C SER A 376 5.46 5.13 -21.68
N LYS A 377 5.70 6.36 -21.17
CA LYS A 377 5.03 7.57 -21.68
C LYS A 377 5.43 7.90 -23.13
N ALA A 378 6.68 7.61 -23.53
CA ALA A 378 7.08 7.72 -24.93
C ALA A 378 6.33 6.71 -25.83
N TYR A 379 6.06 5.50 -25.32
CA TYR A 379 5.21 4.52 -26.00
C TYR A 379 3.74 4.96 -26.04
N CYS A 380 3.19 5.54 -24.97
CA CYS A 380 1.86 6.18 -24.99
C CYS A 380 1.78 7.24 -26.08
N ALA A 381 2.73 8.18 -26.12
CA ALA A 381 2.79 9.21 -27.17
C ALA A 381 2.76 8.61 -28.58
N LYS A 382 3.50 7.51 -28.81
CA LYS A 382 3.46 6.78 -30.08
C LYS A 382 2.07 6.20 -30.37
N LEU A 383 1.44 5.56 -29.40
CA LEU A 383 0.09 4.97 -29.56
C LEU A 383 -1.00 6.02 -29.81
N MET A 384 -0.80 7.22 -29.28
CA MET A 384 -1.71 8.36 -29.45
C MET A 384 -1.42 9.19 -30.70
N HIS A 385 -0.37 8.86 -31.46
CA HIS A 385 0.18 9.73 -32.51
C HIS A 385 0.44 11.18 -32.02
N SER A 386 0.84 11.31 -30.76
CA SER A 386 1.00 12.58 -30.07
C SER A 386 2.49 12.94 -29.90
N LYS A 387 2.79 14.24 -29.93
CA LYS A 387 4.11 14.80 -29.56
C LYS A 387 4.11 15.38 -28.14
N PHE A 388 3.13 15.03 -27.31
CA PHE A 388 2.96 15.60 -25.98
C PHE A 388 4.05 15.15 -25.00
N TYR A 389 4.37 13.85 -24.93
CA TYR A 389 5.41 13.34 -24.03
C TYR A 389 6.81 13.43 -24.65
N THR A 390 7.41 14.61 -24.58
CA THR A 390 8.81 14.86 -24.96
C THR A 390 9.61 15.36 -23.77
N ARG A 391 10.94 15.17 -23.80
CA ARG A 391 11.85 15.72 -22.78
C ARG A 391 11.66 17.24 -22.59
N LYS A 392 11.33 17.98 -23.65
CA LYS A 392 11.06 19.44 -23.57
C LYS A 392 9.79 19.73 -22.78
N ASN A 393 8.71 19.00 -23.04
CA ASN A 393 7.44 19.21 -22.35
C ASN A 393 7.52 18.77 -20.88
N VAL A 394 8.21 17.67 -20.58
CA VAL A 394 8.50 17.26 -19.19
C VAL A 394 9.28 18.34 -18.44
N LYS A 395 10.32 18.93 -19.06
CA LYS A 395 11.04 20.08 -18.46
C LYS A 395 10.13 21.29 -18.22
N ARG A 396 9.21 21.58 -19.15
CA ARG A 396 8.23 22.66 -19.00
C ARG A 396 7.26 22.38 -17.86
N ALA A 397 6.74 21.16 -17.74
CA ALA A 397 5.85 20.76 -16.65
C ALA A 397 6.54 20.90 -15.29
N ASN A 398 7.80 20.44 -15.16
CA ASN A 398 8.62 20.63 -13.97
C ASN A 398 8.79 22.12 -13.61
N LYS A 399 9.01 22.99 -14.61
CA LYS A 399 9.11 24.44 -14.39
C LYS A 399 7.80 25.02 -13.86
N ILE A 400 6.66 24.64 -14.45
CA ILE A 400 5.33 25.11 -14.04
C ILE A 400 5.03 24.67 -12.59
N LEU A 401 5.27 23.40 -12.25
CA LEU A 401 5.08 22.91 -10.88
C LEU A 401 5.92 23.72 -9.89
N LYS A 402 7.19 23.96 -10.21
CA LYS A 402 8.09 24.75 -9.36
C LYS A 402 7.61 26.19 -9.20
N GLU A 403 7.09 26.81 -10.26
CA GLU A 403 6.51 28.16 -10.20
C GLU A 403 5.26 28.20 -9.31
N ASN A 404 4.35 27.24 -9.48
CA ASN A 404 3.14 27.12 -8.66
C ASN A 404 3.47 26.90 -7.17
N ALA A 405 4.39 25.99 -6.87
CA ALA A 405 4.84 25.73 -5.50
C ALA A 405 5.50 26.98 -4.87
N ASN A 406 6.33 27.72 -5.61
CA ASN A 406 6.92 28.97 -5.11
C ASN A 406 5.84 30.03 -4.84
N GLN A 407 4.80 30.13 -5.69
CA GLN A 407 3.68 31.02 -5.41
C GLN A 407 2.95 30.62 -4.13
N PHE A 408 2.70 29.32 -3.93
CA PHE A 408 2.08 28.81 -2.71
C PHE A 408 2.92 29.12 -1.46
N ILE A 409 4.24 28.90 -1.53
CA ILE A 409 5.17 29.18 -0.42
C ILE A 409 5.10 30.65 -0.01
N ASN A 410 5.11 31.56 -0.99
CA ASN A 410 5.21 33.00 -0.75
C ASN A 410 3.88 33.69 -0.44
N LYS A 411 2.74 33.10 -0.82
CA LYS A 411 1.42 33.68 -0.51
C LYS A 411 1.02 33.42 0.95
N ASN A 412 0.36 34.40 1.55
CA ASN A 412 -0.34 34.22 2.82
C ASN A 412 -1.71 33.60 2.54
N GLN A 413 -1.77 32.27 2.54
CA GLN A 413 -3.00 31.50 2.29
C GLN A 413 -3.48 30.84 3.58
N LYS A 414 -4.78 30.58 3.65
CA LYS A 414 -5.37 29.81 4.74
C LYS A 414 -4.82 28.38 4.71
N ALA A 415 -4.63 27.79 5.90
CA ALA A 415 -4.22 26.40 6.01
C ALA A 415 -5.27 25.45 5.42
N SER A 416 -4.80 24.38 4.78
CA SER A 416 -5.59 23.27 4.22
C SER A 416 -4.98 21.99 4.75
N TYR A 417 -5.55 21.51 5.86
CA TYR A 417 -4.94 20.46 6.66
C TYR A 417 -5.22 19.06 6.10
N ILE A 418 -4.23 18.18 6.16
CA ILE A 418 -4.28 16.84 5.53
C ILE A 418 -4.22 15.68 6.53
N ASN A 419 -3.97 15.94 7.81
CA ASN A 419 -3.77 14.93 8.85
C ASN A 419 -5.03 14.70 9.71
N TYR A 420 -6.21 14.74 9.10
CA TYR A 420 -7.45 14.39 9.81
C TYR A 420 -7.79 12.90 9.64
N PRO A 421 -8.35 12.26 10.68
CA PRO A 421 -8.84 10.90 10.55
C PRO A 421 -10.12 10.86 9.71
N VAL A 422 -10.27 9.85 8.85
CA VAL A 422 -11.38 9.78 7.88
C VAL A 422 -12.75 9.53 8.53
N ASN A 423 -12.77 9.06 9.78
CA ASN A 423 -14.00 8.74 10.50
C ASN A 423 -14.71 9.93 11.13
N ASN A 424 -13.98 11.01 11.36
CA ASN A 424 -14.49 12.20 12.02
C ASN A 424 -13.76 13.45 11.50
N PRO A 425 -13.78 13.68 10.17
CA PRO A 425 -13.16 14.86 9.61
C PRO A 425 -13.97 16.11 10.01
N PRO A 426 -13.33 17.28 10.14
CA PRO A 426 -14.04 18.54 10.32
C PRO A 426 -15.10 18.77 9.23
N LYS A 427 -16.18 19.47 9.57
CA LYS A 427 -17.28 19.73 8.63
C LYS A 427 -16.79 20.44 7.37
N GLY A 428 -17.09 19.87 6.21
CA GLY A 428 -16.75 20.43 4.89
C GLY A 428 -15.38 20.02 4.36
N VAL A 429 -14.65 19.17 5.09
CA VAL A 429 -13.45 18.50 4.56
C VAL A 429 -13.88 17.37 3.63
N ASP A 430 -13.32 17.37 2.43
CA ASP A 430 -13.37 16.25 1.51
C ASP A 430 -12.19 15.31 1.83
N THR A 431 -12.48 14.11 2.31
CA THR A 431 -11.46 13.16 2.77
C THR A 431 -10.69 12.52 1.61
N GLU A 432 -11.27 12.48 0.41
CA GLU A 432 -10.58 11.99 -0.79
C GLU A 432 -9.56 13.03 -1.25
N ASP A 433 -9.98 14.28 -1.44
CA ASP A 433 -9.09 15.41 -1.77
C ASP A 433 -7.94 15.57 -0.74
N MET A 434 -8.30 15.44 0.55
CA MET A 434 -7.34 15.49 1.67
C MET A 434 -6.26 14.42 1.58
N ALA A 435 -6.63 13.19 1.21
CA ALA A 435 -5.71 12.06 1.09
C ALA A 435 -4.86 12.15 -0.18
N TYR A 436 -5.47 12.51 -1.31
CA TYR A 436 -4.87 12.42 -2.64
C TYR A 436 -4.27 13.75 -3.14
N GLU A 437 -5.07 14.74 -3.54
CA GLU A 437 -4.56 15.94 -4.22
C GLU A 437 -3.86 16.88 -3.22
N LEU A 438 -4.54 17.27 -2.14
CA LEU A 438 -3.92 18.06 -1.06
C LEU A 438 -2.80 17.28 -0.36
N GLY A 439 -3.00 15.96 -0.21
CA GLY A 439 -2.00 15.05 0.34
C GLY A 439 -0.69 15.03 -0.45
N MET A 440 -0.77 15.14 -1.79
CA MET A 440 0.38 15.27 -2.68
C MET A 440 0.99 16.67 -2.68
N ASP A 441 0.15 17.71 -2.64
CA ASP A 441 0.60 19.10 -2.67
C ASP A 441 1.59 19.40 -1.54
N PHE A 442 1.35 18.86 -0.34
CA PHE A 442 2.26 19.02 0.79
C PHE A 442 3.71 18.58 0.50
N PRO A 443 3.99 17.30 0.20
CA PRO A 443 5.34 16.85 -0.09
C PRO A 443 5.88 17.42 -1.42
N ALA A 444 5.04 17.76 -2.40
CA ALA A 444 5.47 18.45 -3.62
C ALA A 444 5.97 19.89 -3.35
N VAL A 445 5.29 20.63 -2.48
CA VAL A 445 5.71 21.97 -2.04
C VAL A 445 6.95 21.88 -1.15
N LEU A 446 7.04 20.89 -0.26
CA LEU A 446 8.25 20.63 0.52
C LEU A 446 9.46 20.37 -0.38
N LYS A 447 9.32 19.57 -1.44
CA LYS A 447 10.38 19.33 -2.43
C LYS A 447 10.95 20.62 -3.00
N VAL A 448 10.09 21.59 -3.31
CA VAL A 448 10.52 22.90 -3.82
C VAL A 448 11.12 23.78 -2.71
N ALA A 449 10.53 23.78 -1.52
CA ALA A 449 11.01 24.56 -0.38
C ALA A 449 12.41 24.10 0.09
N MET A 450 12.64 22.80 0.20
CA MET A 450 13.91 22.20 0.63
C MET A 450 14.96 22.17 -0.48
N GLY A 451 14.50 22.10 -1.75
CA GLY A 451 15.30 21.71 -2.89
C GLY A 451 15.33 20.20 -3.05
N GLU A 452 15.37 19.73 -4.31
CA GLU A 452 15.16 18.31 -4.65
C GLU A 452 16.14 17.36 -3.95
N THR A 453 17.43 17.72 -3.87
CA THR A 453 18.45 16.86 -3.25
C THR A 453 18.11 16.59 -1.79
N LYS A 454 17.95 17.64 -0.98
CA LYS A 454 17.62 17.49 0.44
C LYS A 454 16.31 16.73 0.66
N PHE A 455 15.31 17.00 -0.18
CA PHE A 455 14.01 16.36 -0.07
C PHE A 455 14.09 14.86 -0.34
N PHE A 456 14.75 14.45 -1.43
CA PHE A 456 14.90 13.01 -1.73
C PHE A 456 15.88 12.31 -0.76
N ASP A 457 16.90 13.01 -0.24
CA ASP A 457 17.74 12.46 0.83
C ASP A 457 16.92 12.24 2.10
N ALA A 458 15.99 13.15 2.44
CA ALA A 458 15.07 12.99 3.56
C ALA A 458 14.06 11.84 3.33
N LEU A 459 13.48 11.72 2.13
CA LEU A 459 12.60 10.59 1.80
C LEU A 459 13.35 9.25 1.82
N HIS A 460 14.61 9.23 1.39
CA HIS A 460 15.44 8.04 1.50
C HIS A 460 15.69 7.66 2.96
N ASP A 461 16.01 8.63 3.83
CA ASP A 461 16.19 8.40 5.26
C ASP A 461 14.90 7.96 5.95
N TYR A 462 13.77 8.56 5.60
CA TYR A 462 12.44 8.11 6.04
C TYR A 462 12.21 6.66 5.64
N TYR A 463 12.42 6.32 4.36
CA TYR A 463 12.27 4.96 3.87
C TYR A 463 13.19 3.95 4.58
N GLN A 464 14.45 4.29 4.83
CA GLN A 464 15.39 3.42 5.55
C GLN A 464 15.05 3.29 7.04
N THR A 465 14.67 4.39 7.69
CA THR A 465 14.33 4.41 9.12
C THR A 465 13.12 3.54 9.43
N TYR A 466 12.11 3.61 8.56
CA TYR A 466 10.83 2.91 8.71
C TYR A 466 10.69 1.70 7.79
N TYR A 467 11.81 1.19 7.26
CA TYR A 467 11.82 0.03 6.37
C TYR A 467 11.15 -1.19 7.04
N LEU A 468 10.04 -1.68 6.46
CA LEU A 468 9.21 -2.77 6.99
C LEU A 468 8.59 -2.47 8.38
N LYS A 469 8.48 -1.19 8.74
CA LYS A 469 7.83 -0.70 9.97
C LYS A 469 6.69 0.24 9.59
N GLN A 470 5.97 0.74 10.58
CA GLN A 470 5.03 1.84 10.36
C GLN A 470 5.63 3.17 10.80
N ALA A 471 5.12 4.24 10.22
CA ALA A 471 5.46 5.61 10.53
C ALA A 471 4.18 6.43 10.69
N THR A 472 4.27 7.48 11.51
CA THR A 472 3.22 8.49 11.66
C THR A 472 3.52 9.78 10.89
N THR A 473 2.58 10.74 10.87
CA THR A 473 2.84 12.10 10.36
C THR A 473 3.97 12.73 11.16
N GLN A 474 3.97 12.56 12.48
CA GLN A 474 5.00 13.12 13.35
C GLN A 474 6.40 12.56 13.02
N ASP A 475 6.48 11.27 12.76
CA ASP A 475 7.69 10.58 12.32
C ASP A 475 8.24 11.14 11.00
N PHE A 476 7.37 11.35 10.01
CA PHE A 476 7.74 11.99 8.75
C PHE A 476 8.27 13.40 8.98
N LEU A 477 7.57 14.23 9.76
CA LEU A 477 7.99 15.60 10.05
C LEU A 477 9.33 15.67 10.79
N ASN A 478 9.60 14.70 11.68
CA ASN A 478 10.88 14.59 12.37
C ASN A 478 12.03 14.38 11.37
N ILE A 479 11.85 13.50 10.37
CA ILE A 479 12.83 13.29 9.31
C ILE A 479 12.97 14.55 8.43
N ILE A 480 11.88 15.18 8.02
CA ILE A 480 11.95 16.42 7.23
C ILE A 480 12.76 17.51 7.96
N ARG A 481 12.47 17.73 9.25
CA ARG A 481 13.16 18.75 10.07
C ARG A 481 14.62 18.40 10.34
N LYS A 482 14.99 17.12 10.35
CA LYS A 482 16.40 16.68 10.40
C LYS A 482 17.20 17.21 9.20
N TYR A 483 16.59 17.31 8.02
CA TYR A 483 17.25 17.78 6.79
C TYR A 483 17.09 19.28 6.53
N ASP A 484 15.96 19.87 6.91
CA ASP A 484 15.72 21.32 6.79
C ASP A 484 14.68 21.81 7.81
N ASN A 485 15.16 22.41 8.91
CA ASN A 485 14.30 23.03 9.93
C ASN A 485 14.15 24.55 9.74
N SER A 486 14.31 25.07 8.52
CA SER A 486 14.21 26.51 8.27
C SER A 486 12.79 27.04 8.51
N LYS A 487 12.67 28.35 8.76
CA LYS A 487 11.37 29.03 8.85
C LYS A 487 10.51 28.80 7.59
N LYS A 488 11.14 28.76 6.42
CA LYS A 488 10.47 28.50 5.14
C LYS A 488 9.79 27.12 5.12
N VAL A 489 10.50 26.07 5.54
CA VAL A 489 9.96 24.70 5.58
C VAL A 489 8.87 24.57 6.65
N ASN A 490 9.09 25.10 7.85
CA ASN A 490 8.07 25.07 8.90
C ASN A 490 6.81 25.88 8.55
N ASN A 491 6.94 26.96 7.78
CA ASN A 491 5.78 27.68 7.25
C ASN A 491 4.96 26.82 6.27
N VAL A 492 5.59 25.97 5.47
CA VAL A 492 4.88 25.00 4.62
C VAL A 492 4.17 23.96 5.50
N ILE A 493 4.88 23.37 6.46
CA ILE A 493 4.30 22.37 7.40
C ILE A 493 3.05 22.95 8.08
N ASN A 494 3.13 24.18 8.60
CA ASN A 494 2.00 24.81 9.30
C ASN A 494 0.79 25.13 8.41
N LYS A 495 0.95 25.11 7.07
CA LYS A 495 -0.16 25.27 6.12
C LYS A 495 -0.90 23.96 5.85
N PHE A 496 -0.26 22.81 6.07
CA PHE A 496 -0.81 21.48 5.75
C PHE A 496 -1.05 20.59 6.96
N ILE A 497 -0.41 20.86 8.10
CA ILE A 497 -0.50 20.01 9.29
C ILE A 497 -1.17 20.76 10.43
N ASP A 498 -2.29 20.21 10.90
CA ASP A 498 -2.95 20.68 12.12
C ASP A 498 -2.25 20.04 13.32
N PRO A 499 -1.56 20.82 14.18
CA PRO A 499 -0.83 20.26 15.30
C PRO A 499 -1.72 19.56 16.32
N LYS A 500 -3.04 19.79 16.31
CA LYS A 500 -3.99 19.10 17.20
C LYS A 500 -4.22 17.63 16.85
N TYR A 501 -3.85 17.23 15.63
CA TYR A 501 -4.06 15.87 15.11
C TYR A 501 -2.74 15.15 14.84
N LEU A 502 -1.64 15.62 15.43
CA LEU A 502 -0.41 14.84 15.48
C LEU A 502 -0.58 13.77 16.56
N SER A 503 -0.38 12.51 16.19
CA SER A 503 -0.31 11.41 17.14
C SER A 503 0.83 11.66 18.13
N GLU A 504 0.56 11.49 19.43
CA GLU A 504 1.59 11.49 20.49
C GLU A 504 2.54 10.30 20.38
#